data_AF-A0A836PZI5-F1
#
_entry.id   AF-A0A836PZI5-F1
#
_cell.length_a   1.000
_cell.length_b   1.000
_cell.length_c   1.000
_cell.angle_alpha   90.00
_cell.angle_beta   90.00
_cell.angle_gamma   90.00
#
_symmetry.space_group_name_H-M   'P 1'
#
loop_
_entity.id
_entity.type
_entity.pdbx_description
1 polymer ?
#
loop_
_entity_poly.entity_id
_entity_poly.type
_entity_poly.pdbx_seq_one_letter_code
_entity_poly.pdbx_strand_id
1 'polypeptide(L)'
;MFGLNRVRTPHGDNGQHLFNMLCFFLGATLLSISFGNVVSDASALLGGGFIVGGVGLAAGLLLTIVFRVLFGLVQTGRFLQYACFWAGTYAGVELADRLFAGFSSEHPIMLAFAVFALAFLLATWAGEVPIRGRTWLPKKKPR
;
A
#
# COMPACT_ATOMS: atom_id res chain seq x y z
N MET A 1 -4.62 2.53 -37.00
CA MET A 1 -5.27 3.05 -35.78
C MET A 1 -5.06 2.04 -34.66
N PHE A 2 -4.16 2.32 -33.73
CA PHE A 2 -3.92 1.47 -32.56
C PHE A 2 -5.14 1.57 -31.64
N GLY A 3 -5.97 0.54 -31.64
CA GLY A 3 -7.03 0.39 -30.65
C GLY A 3 -6.41 0.40 -29.27
N LEU A 4 -6.66 1.46 -28.51
CA LEU A 4 -6.45 1.49 -27.07
C LEU A 4 -7.34 0.39 -26.48
N ASN A 5 -6.80 -0.82 -26.40
CA ASN A 5 -7.36 -1.89 -25.61
C ASN A 5 -7.49 -1.33 -24.20
N ARG A 6 -8.72 -0.90 -23.84
CA ARG A 6 -9.10 -0.65 -22.45
C ARG A 6 -8.77 -1.93 -21.71
N VAL A 7 -7.65 -1.92 -20.99
CA VAL A 7 -7.37 -2.93 -19.99
C VAL A 7 -8.51 -2.81 -18.99
N ARG A 8 -9.55 -3.65 -19.15
CA ARG A 8 -10.60 -3.83 -18.16
C ARG A 8 -9.90 -4.31 -16.91
N THR A 9 -9.66 -3.38 -16.00
CA THR A 9 -9.41 -3.71 -14.62
C THR A 9 -10.62 -4.50 -14.09
N PRO A 10 -10.42 -5.43 -13.14
CA PRO A 10 -11.52 -6.23 -12.58
C PRO A 10 -12.61 -5.38 -11.91
N HIS A 11 -12.30 -4.11 -11.62
CA HIS A 11 -13.16 -3.14 -10.99
C HIS A 11 -13.59 -2.15 -12.09
N GLY A 12 -14.90 -2.07 -12.35
CA GLY A 12 -15.45 -1.25 -13.44
C GLY A 12 -15.05 0.24 -13.38
N ASP A 13 -14.61 0.72 -12.21
CA ASP A 13 -14.09 2.07 -11.99
C ASP A 13 -12.73 2.03 -11.25
N ASN A 14 -11.68 2.46 -11.95
CA ASN A 14 -10.31 2.53 -11.41
C ASN A 14 -10.14 3.57 -10.32
N GLY A 15 -10.87 4.68 -10.42
CA GLY A 15 -10.80 5.77 -9.44
C GLY A 15 -11.36 5.31 -8.10
N GLN A 16 -12.50 4.62 -8.16
CA GLN A 16 -13.15 4.12 -6.95
C GLN A 16 -12.33 3.03 -6.24
N HIS A 17 -11.72 2.10 -6.98
CA HIS A 17 -10.85 1.10 -6.36
C HIS A 17 -9.61 1.73 -5.69
N LEU A 18 -8.97 2.70 -6.35
CA LEU A 18 -7.83 3.42 -5.77
C LEU A 18 -8.24 4.18 -4.50
N PHE A 19 -9.38 4.85 -4.54
CA PHE A 19 -9.92 5.57 -3.38
C PHE A 19 -10.25 4.62 -2.22
N ASN A 20 -10.88 3.47 -2.50
CA ASN A 20 -11.17 2.47 -1.47
C ASN A 20 -9.88 1.94 -0.84
N MET A 21 -8.86 1.61 -1.65
CA MET A 21 -7.55 1.19 -1.15
C MET A 21 -6.87 2.26 -0.30
N LEU A 22 -6.97 3.54 -0.69
CA LEU A 22 -6.48 4.66 0.11
C LEU A 22 -7.20 4.73 1.46
N CYS A 23 -8.52 4.59 1.48
CA CYS A 23 -9.31 4.55 2.71
C CYS A 23 -8.91 3.39 3.63
N PHE A 24 -8.64 2.20 3.08
CA PHE A 24 -8.14 1.07 3.87
C PHE A 24 -6.76 1.35 4.46
N PHE A 25 -5.84 1.93 3.70
CA PHE A 25 -4.52 2.31 4.19
C PHE A 25 -4.59 3.39 5.27
N LEU A 26 -5.39 4.44 5.07
CA LEU A 26 -5.58 5.51 6.05
C LEU A 26 -6.23 5.00 7.33
N GLY A 27 -7.32 4.22 7.20
CA GLY A 27 -8.01 3.63 8.35
C GLY A 27 -7.11 2.68 9.13
N ALA A 28 -6.37 1.81 8.44
CA ALA A 28 -5.43 0.90 9.08
C ALA A 28 -4.29 1.62 9.80
N THR A 29 -3.80 2.70 9.20
CA THR A 29 -2.77 3.56 9.76
C THR A 29 -3.24 4.22 11.04
N LEU A 30 -4.38 4.91 11.01
CA LEU A 30 -4.94 5.59 12.18
C LEU A 30 -5.20 4.62 13.32
N LEU A 31 -5.75 3.44 13.01
CA LEU A 31 -5.98 2.38 13.99
C LEU A 31 -4.66 1.92 14.63
N SER A 32 -3.67 1.57 13.81
CA SER A 32 -2.39 1.03 14.28
C SER A 32 -1.57 2.03 15.10
N ILE A 33 -1.56 3.30 14.69
CA ILE A 33 -0.90 4.39 15.41
C ILE A 33 -1.59 4.64 16.76
N SER A 34 -2.93 4.61 16.78
CA SER A 34 -3.71 4.85 18.01
C SER A 34 -3.51 3.74 19.04
N PHE A 35 -3.54 2.48 18.62
CA PHE A 35 -3.28 1.35 19.53
C PHE A 35 -1.81 1.20 19.92
N GLY A 36 -0.89 1.66 19.07
CA GLY A 36 0.54 1.60 19.34
C GLY A 36 1.08 2.75 20.20
N ASN A 37 0.24 3.70 20.64
CA ASN A 37 0.67 4.93 21.34
C ASN A 37 1.86 5.63 20.66
N VAL A 38 1.87 5.64 19.32
CA VAL A 38 2.98 6.13 18.48
C VAL A 38 3.00 7.66 18.36
N VAL A 39 1.92 8.32 18.81
CA VAL A 39 1.72 9.77 18.66
C VAL A 39 1.37 10.44 19.98
N SER A 40 1.94 11.63 20.21
CA SER A 40 1.68 12.45 21.40
C SER A 40 0.57 13.46 21.22
N ASP A 41 0.31 13.89 19.97
CA ASP A 41 -0.58 15.01 19.67
C ASP A 41 -1.49 14.75 18.47
N ALA A 42 -2.64 15.42 18.44
CA ALA A 42 -3.65 15.26 17.38
C ALA A 42 -3.13 15.64 15.98
N SER A 43 -2.21 16.62 15.89
CA SER A 43 -1.58 17.01 14.62
C SER A 43 -0.67 15.90 14.07
N ALA A 44 0.08 15.21 14.93
CA ALA A 44 0.92 14.08 14.56
C ALA A 44 0.09 12.84 14.21
N LEU A 45 -1.04 12.63 14.90
CA LEU A 45 -1.99 11.56 14.56
C LEU A 45 -2.56 11.76 13.15
N LEU A 46 -3.13 12.94 12.87
CA LEU A 46 -3.76 13.21 11.58
C LEU A 46 -2.70 13.35 10.48
N GLY A 47 -1.72 14.23 10.67
CA GLY A 47 -0.68 14.50 9.68
C GLY A 47 0.20 13.27 9.41
N GLY A 48 0.71 12.63 10.46
CA GLY A 48 1.48 11.39 10.36
C GLY A 48 0.64 10.27 9.76
N GLY A 49 -0.62 10.13 10.18
CA GLY A 49 -1.53 9.12 9.62
C GLY A 49 -1.78 9.29 8.11
N PHE A 50 -1.99 10.53 7.64
CA PHE A 50 -2.13 10.81 6.22
C PHE A 50 -0.85 10.53 5.44
N ILE A 51 0.32 10.87 6.00
CA ILE A 51 1.61 10.58 5.36
C ILE A 51 1.85 9.08 5.28
N VAL A 52 1.73 8.34 6.38
CA VAL A 52 1.99 6.89 6.37
C VAL A 52 1.03 6.16 5.43
N GLY A 53 -0.27 6.45 5.49
CA GLY A 53 -1.25 5.79 4.62
C GLY A 53 -1.11 6.19 3.14
N GLY A 54 -0.95 7.49 2.87
CA GLY A 54 -0.82 8.01 1.51
C GLY A 54 0.49 7.59 0.83
N VAL A 55 1.62 7.75 1.53
CA VAL A 55 2.93 7.32 1.03
C VAL A 55 3.00 5.81 0.93
N GLY A 56 2.45 5.06 1.90
CA GLY A 56 2.41 3.60 1.85
C GLY A 56 1.77 3.06 0.57
N LEU A 57 0.61 3.63 0.21
CA LEU A 57 -0.08 3.28 -1.03
C LEU A 57 0.70 3.74 -2.28
N ALA A 58 1.10 5.01 -2.34
CA ALA A 58 1.77 5.59 -3.51
C ALA A 58 3.13 4.95 -3.78
N ALA A 59 3.97 4.83 -2.76
CA ALA A 59 5.28 4.20 -2.86
C ALA A 59 5.17 2.70 -3.19
N GLY A 60 4.21 1.98 -2.58
CA GLY A 60 3.97 0.58 -2.90
C GLY A 60 3.59 0.35 -4.37
N LEU A 61 2.73 1.22 -4.93
CA LEU A 61 2.35 1.21 -6.34
C LEU A 61 3.57 1.53 -7.24
N LEU A 62 4.31 2.59 -6.94
CA LEU A 62 5.49 2.99 -7.72
C LEU A 62 6.58 1.91 -7.71
N LEU A 63 6.91 1.35 -6.54
CA LEU A 63 7.85 0.24 -6.43
C LEU A 63 7.41 -0.95 -7.28
N THR A 64 6.12 -1.30 -7.23
CA THR A 64 5.56 -2.37 -8.05
C THR A 64 5.74 -2.11 -9.55
N ILE A 65 5.58 -0.86 -10.01
CA ILE A 65 5.78 -0.47 -11.41
C ILE A 65 7.26 -0.57 -11.78
N VAL A 66 8.16 -0.05 -10.94
CA VAL A 66 9.62 -0.10 -11.15
C VAL A 66 10.09 -1.56 -11.28
N PHE A 67 9.65 -2.45 -10.39
CA PHE A 67 9.97 -3.88 -10.49
C PHE A 67 9.46 -4.51 -11.80
N ARG A 68 8.28 -4.13 -12.31
CA ARG A 68 7.80 -4.63 -13.60
C ARG A 68 8.70 -4.18 -14.75
N VAL A 69 9.13 -2.93 -14.73
CA VAL A 69 10.00 -2.36 -15.77
C VAL A 69 11.38 -3.01 -15.73
N LEU A 70 12.02 -3.05 -14.56
CA LEU A 70 13.38 -3.59 -14.39
C LEU A 70 13.49 -5.06 -14.76
N PHE A 71 12.49 -5.88 -14.42
CA PHE A 71 12.52 -7.33 -14.66
C PHE A 71 11.72 -7.78 -15.90
N GLY A 72 11.18 -6.84 -16.68
CA GLY A 72 10.40 -7.15 -17.89
C GLY A 72 9.16 -8.02 -17.61
N LEU A 73 8.52 -7.83 -16.46
CA LEU A 73 7.40 -8.66 -16.01
C LEU A 73 6.08 -8.15 -16.60
N VAL A 74 5.26 -9.06 -17.13
CA VAL A 74 3.86 -8.72 -17.52
C VAL A 74 3.02 -8.45 -16.29
N GLN A 75 3.29 -9.20 -15.23
CA GLN A 75 2.55 -9.14 -13.98
C GLN A 75 3.52 -9.39 -12.82
N THR A 76 3.50 -8.50 -11.82
CA THR A 76 4.17 -8.74 -10.54
C THR A 76 3.39 -9.80 -9.76
N GLY A 77 4.07 -10.83 -9.27
CA GLY A 77 3.49 -11.81 -8.35
C GLY A 77 3.02 -11.13 -7.07
N ARG A 78 1.96 -11.65 -6.45
CA ARG A 78 1.34 -11.04 -5.25
C ARG A 78 2.32 -10.88 -4.10
N PHE A 79 3.20 -11.85 -3.88
CA PHE A 79 4.23 -11.79 -2.85
C PHE A 79 5.13 -10.56 -3.02
N LEU A 80 5.58 -10.31 -4.25
CA LEU A 80 6.42 -9.15 -4.54
C LEU A 80 5.63 -7.83 -4.44
N GLN A 81 4.34 -7.82 -4.81
CA GLN A 81 3.47 -6.65 -4.60
C GLN A 81 3.32 -6.33 -3.11
N TYR A 82 3.02 -7.33 -2.29
CA TYR A 82 2.91 -7.18 -0.84
C TYR A 82 4.21 -6.68 -0.21
N ALA A 83 5.35 -7.22 -0.63
CA ALA A 83 6.66 -6.70 -0.21
C ALA A 83 6.86 -5.23 -0.61
N CYS A 84 6.46 -4.83 -1.81
CA CYS A 84 6.52 -3.43 -2.25
C CYS A 84 5.63 -2.52 -1.41
N PHE A 85 4.39 -2.94 -1.11
CA PHE A 85 3.49 -2.17 -0.26
C PHE A 85 3.99 -2.06 1.18
N TRP A 86 4.50 -3.14 1.75
CA TRP A 86 5.11 -3.10 3.07
C TRP A 86 6.32 -2.16 3.12
N ALA A 87 7.22 -2.24 2.13
CA ALA A 87 8.36 -1.33 2.02
C ALA A 87 7.93 0.13 1.82
N GLY A 88 6.86 0.36 1.03
CA GLY A 88 6.27 1.68 0.85
C GLY A 88 5.71 2.24 2.17
N THR A 89 5.00 1.44 2.94
CA THR A 89 4.47 1.84 4.26
C THR A 89 5.60 2.14 5.23
N TYR A 90 6.68 1.36 5.22
CA TYR A 90 7.87 1.63 6.03
C TYR A 90 8.49 2.99 5.70
N ALA A 91 8.65 3.31 4.41
CA ALA A 91 9.09 4.63 3.98
C ALA A 91 8.14 5.75 4.43
N GLY A 92 6.83 5.48 4.46
CA GLY A 92 5.81 6.39 5.00
C GLY A 92 5.99 6.65 6.50
N VAL A 93 6.23 5.60 7.29
CA VAL A 93 6.51 5.69 8.74
C VAL A 93 7.76 6.53 9.01
N GLU A 94 8.86 6.24 8.31
CA GLU A 94 10.12 7.00 8.40
C GLU A 94 9.94 8.47 8.01
N LEU A 95 9.11 8.76 7.00
CA LEU A 95 8.83 10.13 6.59
C LEU A 95 7.97 10.85 7.63
N ALA A 96 6.99 10.17 8.24
CA ALA A 96 6.15 10.75 9.29
C ALA A 96 6.98 11.11 10.54
N ASP A 97 7.88 10.23 10.97
CA ASP A 97 8.82 10.47 12.08
C ASP A 97 9.71 11.71 11.84
N ARG A 98 10.15 11.92 10.60
CA ARG A 98 10.96 13.10 10.23
C ARG A 98 10.17 14.39 10.13
N LEU A 99 8.90 14.32 9.75
CA LEU A 99 8.06 15.51 9.50
C LEU A 99 7.27 15.94 10.73
N PHE A 100 6.98 15.03 11.65
CA PHE A 100 6.14 15.28 12.83
C PHE A 100 6.87 14.91 14.11
N ALA A 101 7.33 15.91 14.86
CA ALA A 101 8.04 15.70 16.13
C ALA A 101 7.23 14.92 17.19
N GLY A 102 5.90 14.90 17.08
CA GLY A 102 5.00 14.13 17.94
C GLY A 102 4.68 12.73 17.42
N PHE A 103 5.35 12.26 16.37
CA PHE A 103 5.24 10.89 15.86
C PHE A 103 6.57 10.19 16.13
N SER A 104 6.56 9.12 16.92
CA SER A 104 7.74 8.31 17.15
C SER A 104 7.38 6.85 17.39
N SER A 105 8.01 5.95 16.64
CA SER A 105 7.79 4.51 16.76
C SER A 105 9.10 3.82 17.12
N GLU A 106 9.13 3.10 18.25
CA GLU A 106 10.30 2.29 18.66
C GLU A 106 10.59 1.15 17.67
N HIS A 107 9.55 0.66 16.97
CA HIS A 107 9.62 -0.46 16.05
C HIS A 107 8.93 -0.12 14.71
N PRO A 108 9.54 0.74 13.87
CA PRO A 108 8.90 1.26 12.66
C PRO A 108 8.60 0.16 11.63
N ILE A 109 9.42 -0.89 11.59
CA ILE A 109 9.22 -2.05 10.71
C ILE A 109 7.96 -2.83 11.10
N MET A 110 7.74 -3.03 12.41
CA MET A 110 6.57 -3.73 12.95
C MET A 110 5.30 -2.91 12.76
N LEU A 111 5.37 -1.59 12.99
CA LEU A 111 4.26 -0.69 12.72
C LEU A 111 3.88 -0.71 11.24
N ALA A 112 4.86 -0.61 10.34
CA ALA A 112 4.63 -0.69 8.91
C ALA A 112 4.01 -2.03 8.49
N PHE A 113 4.44 -3.13 9.12
CA PHE A 113 3.85 -4.46 8.88
C PHE A 113 2.40 -4.53 9.39
N ALA A 114 2.11 -4.00 10.57
CA ALA A 114 0.76 -3.98 11.14
C ALA A 114 -0.21 -3.18 10.25
N VAL A 115 0.19 -1.98 9.81
CA VAL A 115 -0.60 -1.15 8.89
C VAL A 115 -0.84 -1.90 7.58
N PHE A 116 0.22 -2.45 6.98
CA PHE A 116 0.11 -3.22 5.74
C PHE A 116 -0.84 -4.42 5.90
N ALA A 117 -0.64 -5.23 6.94
CA ALA A 117 -1.40 -6.45 7.17
C ALA A 117 -2.89 -6.12 7.40
N LEU A 118 -3.17 -5.10 8.21
CA LEU A 118 -4.53 -4.70 8.52
C LEU A 118 -5.24 -4.07 7.30
N ALA A 119 -4.55 -3.21 6.54
CA ALA A 119 -5.10 -2.63 5.32
C ALA A 119 -5.47 -3.72 4.29
N PHE A 120 -4.56 -4.68 4.05
CA PHE A 120 -4.81 -5.75 3.09
C PHE A 120 -5.82 -6.78 3.60
N LEU A 121 -5.87 -7.06 4.91
CA LEU A 121 -6.87 -7.93 5.50
C LEU A 121 -8.27 -7.34 5.35
N LEU A 122 -8.44 -6.06 5.67
CA LEU A 122 -9.71 -5.36 5.49
C LEU A 122 -10.12 -5.25 4.01
N ALA A 123 -9.18 -4.89 3.13
CA ALA A 123 -9.45 -4.82 1.69
C ALA A 123 -9.77 -6.20 1.08
N THR A 124 -9.18 -7.27 1.62
CA THR A 124 -9.49 -8.64 1.22
C THR A 124 -10.88 -9.05 1.69
N TRP A 125 -11.24 -8.72 2.93
CA TRP A 125 -12.57 -8.99 3.48
C TRP A 125 -13.68 -8.22 2.74
N ALA A 126 -13.40 -6.97 2.34
CA ALA A 126 -14.29 -6.15 1.52
C ALA A 126 -14.37 -6.58 0.05
N GLY A 127 -13.56 -7.57 -0.38
CA GLY A 127 -13.56 -8.05 -1.76
C GLY A 127 -12.82 -7.16 -2.77
N GLU A 128 -12.17 -6.10 -2.32
CA GLU A 128 -11.35 -5.22 -3.17
C GLU A 128 -10.09 -5.92 -3.66
N VAL A 129 -9.48 -6.75 -2.81
CA VAL A 129 -8.33 -7.56 -3.19
C VAL A 129 -8.81 -8.96 -3.55
N PRO A 130 -8.80 -9.36 -4.84
CA PRO A 130 -9.26 -10.70 -5.22
C PRO A 130 -8.42 -11.77 -4.53
N ILE A 131 -8.99 -12.90 -4.10
CA ILE A 131 -8.23 -13.96 -3.40
C ILE A 131 -7.84 -15.10 -4.37
N ARG A 132 -8.59 -15.26 -5.47
CA ARG A 132 -8.42 -16.38 -6.43
C ARG A 132 -7.96 -15.88 -7.80
N GLY A 133 -7.17 -16.70 -8.53
CA GLY A 133 -7.00 -16.58 -9.98
C GLY A 133 -5.85 -15.73 -10.54
N ARG A 134 -4.93 -15.20 -9.71
CA ARG A 134 -3.67 -14.59 -10.20
C ARG A 134 -2.48 -15.40 -9.68
N THR A 135 -1.55 -15.76 -10.57
CA THR A 135 -0.38 -16.56 -10.21
C THR A 135 0.42 -15.91 -9.08
N TRP A 136 0.75 -16.70 -8.07
CA TRP A 136 1.60 -16.30 -6.95
C TRP A 136 2.99 -15.83 -7.42
N LEU A 137 3.48 -16.46 -8.50
CA LEU A 137 4.77 -16.18 -9.10
C LEU A 137 4.66 -15.15 -10.25
N PRO A 138 5.65 -14.24 -10.36
CA PRO A 138 5.72 -13.28 -11.46
C PRO A 138 5.88 -13.98 -12.82
N LYS A 139 5.21 -13.46 -13.86
CA LYS A 139 5.33 -13.98 -15.23
C LYS A 139 6.17 -13.05 -16.09
N LYS A 140 7.18 -13.61 -16.76
CA LYS A 140 7.96 -12.91 -17.78
C LYS A 140 7.16 -12.78 -19.08
N LYS A 141 7.44 -11.73 -19.86
CA LYS A 141 6.91 -11.59 -21.23
C LYS A 141 7.38 -12.78 -22.08
N PRO A 142 6.49 -13.42 -22.86
CA PRO A 142 6.94 -14.33 -23.91
C PRO A 142 7.81 -13.54 -24.89
N ARG A 143 8.92 -14.15 -25.32
CA ARG A 143 9.85 -13.56 -26.30
C ARG A 143 9.26 -13.62 -27.69
#